data_AF-A0A349PNQ4-F1
#
_entry.id   AF-A0A349PNQ4-F1
#
_cell.length_a   1.000
_cell.length_b   1.000
_cell.length_c   1.000
_cell.angle_alpha   90.00
_cell.angle_beta   90.00
_cell.angle_gamma   90.00
#
_symmetry.space_group_name_H-M   'P 1'
#
loop_
_entity.id
_entity.type
_entity.pdbx_description
1 polymer ?
#
loop_
_entity_poly.entity_id
_entity_poly.type
_entity_poly.pdbx_seq_one_letter_code
_entity_poly.pdbx_strand_id
1 'polypeptide(L)'
;MNTKLTLSLEKEVIENAKIYAKGTGRSLSEMVENYFRNLVSGSQNDNKIEDKYGDIDPKVRKIIGRITLPDDFDIEKVREEHYKEKYGF
;
A
#
# COMPACT_ATOMS: atom_id res chain seq x y z
N MET A 1 20.59 -14.33 3.94
CA MET A 1 21.86 -13.87 4.56
C MET A 1 21.71 -12.38 4.79
N ASN A 2 21.91 -11.88 6.01
CA ASN A 2 21.69 -10.47 6.33
C ASN A 2 23.02 -9.72 6.23
N THR A 3 23.06 -8.68 5.40
CA THR A 3 24.21 -7.79 5.24
C THR A 3 23.93 -6.44 5.89
N LYS A 4 24.96 -5.80 6.43
CA LYS A 4 24.82 -4.45 7.01
C LYS A 4 25.08 -3.41 5.93
N LEU A 5 24.13 -2.50 5.75
CA LEU A 5 24.27 -1.33 4.89
C LEU A 5 24.49 -0.09 5.78
N THR A 6 25.56 0.65 5.52
CA THR A 6 25.85 1.91 6.22
C THR A 6 25.53 3.07 5.29
N LEU A 7 24.61 3.95 5.71
CA LEU A 7 24.18 5.13 4.96
C LEU A 7 24.68 6.40 5.67
N SER A 8 25.20 7.35 4.89
CA SER A 8 25.53 8.69 5.40
C SER A 8 24.31 9.59 5.22
N LEU A 9 23.77 10.10 6.33
CA LEU A 9 22.57 10.93 6.38
C LEU A 9 22.81 12.06 7.39
N GLU A 10 22.03 13.14 7.26
CA GLU A 10 22.05 14.22 8.23
C GLU A 10 21.59 13.73 9.61
N LYS A 11 22.23 14.25 10.67
CA LYS A 11 21.94 13.85 12.06
C LYS A 11 20.47 14.08 12.43
N GLU A 12 19.92 15.21 12.01
CA GLU A 12 18.52 15.59 12.32
C GLU A 12 17.53 14.61 11.70
N VAL A 13 17.79 14.15 10.47
CA VAL A 13 16.99 13.12 9.81
C VAL A 13 17.04 11.79 10.57
N ILE A 14 18.22 11.39 11.06
CA ILE A 14 18.38 10.16 11.85
C ILE A 14 17.59 10.24 13.16
N GLU A 15 17.61 11.38 13.85
CA GLU A 15 16.87 11.58 15.11
C GLU A 15 15.36 11.51 14.89
N ASN A 16 14.85 12.24 13.90
CA ASN A 16 13.43 12.24 13.55
C ASN A 16 12.95 10.83 13.15
N ALA A 17 13.75 10.10 12.37
CA ALA A 17 13.41 8.74 11.96
C ALA A 17 13.38 7.76 13.15
N LYS A 18 14.28 7.90 14.14
CA LYS A 18 14.25 7.09 15.37
C LYS A 18 13.02 7.35 16.22
N ILE A 19 12.61 8.62 16.36
CA ILE A 19 11.39 8.99 17.10
C ILE A 19 10.17 8.35 16.45
N TYR A 20 10.06 8.46 15.13
CA TYR A 20 8.98 7.84 14.36
C TYR A 20 8.97 6.32 14.49
N ALA A 21 10.13 5.67 14.42
CA ALA A 21 10.29 4.24 14.60
C ALA A 21 9.81 3.76 15.97
N LYS A 22 10.20 4.47 17.02
CA LYS A 22 9.76 4.18 18.39
C LYS A 22 8.24 4.34 18.54
N GLY A 23 7.65 5.39 17.96
CA GLY A 23 6.20 5.64 18.03
C GLY A 23 5.36 4.60 17.31
N THR A 24 5.90 3.96 16.27
CA THR A 24 5.19 2.94 15.47
C THR A 24 5.49 1.50 15.93
N GLY A 25 6.39 1.32 16.90
CA GLY A 25 6.79 0.01 17.40
C GLY A 25 7.62 -0.82 16.41
N ARG A 26 8.23 -0.17 15.40
CA ARG A 26 9.02 -0.82 14.34
C ARG A 26 10.49 -0.40 14.45
N SER A 27 11.39 -1.25 13.97
CA SER A 27 12.81 -0.89 13.91
C SER A 27 13.11 0.00 12.69
N LEU A 28 14.10 0.88 12.81
CA LEU A 28 14.53 1.71 11.68
C LEU A 28 15.04 0.86 10.50
N SER A 29 15.76 -0.23 10.80
CA SER A 29 16.25 -1.16 9.79
C SER A 29 15.11 -1.84 9.03
N GLU A 30 14.06 -2.27 9.71
CA GLU A 30 12.86 -2.86 9.09
C GLU A 30 12.14 -1.85 8.19
N MET A 31 12.04 -0.58 8.61
CA MET A 31 11.43 0.46 7.78
C MET A 31 12.18 0.68 6.48
N VAL A 32 13.51 0.81 6.56
CA VAL A 32 14.38 1.06 5.41
C VAL A 32 14.40 -0.16 4.48
N GLU A 33 14.48 -1.38 5.04
CA GLU A 33 14.41 -2.61 4.25
C GLU A 33 13.07 -2.72 3.51
N ASN A 34 11.95 -2.46 4.18
CA ASN A 34 10.63 -2.50 3.55
C ASN A 34 10.50 -1.41 2.47
N TYR A 35 11.06 -0.23 2.68
CA TYR A 35 11.08 0.83 1.67
C TYR A 35 11.87 0.40 0.42
N PHE A 36 13.07 -0.15 0.58
CA PHE A 36 13.85 -0.67 -0.55
C PHE A 36 13.15 -1.82 -1.26
N ARG A 37 12.50 -2.73 -0.52
CA ARG A 37 11.68 -3.80 -1.13
C ARG A 37 10.59 -3.21 -2.01
N ASN A 38 9.81 -2.24 -1.51
CA ASN A 38 8.74 -1.61 -2.28
C ASN A 38 9.26 -0.87 -3.52
N LEU A 39 10.39 -0.14 -3.39
CA LEU A 39 11.01 0.54 -4.54
C LEU A 39 11.43 -0.43 -5.64
N VAL A 40 12.03 -1.55 -5.25
CA VAL A 40 12.55 -2.54 -6.22
C VAL A 40 11.45 -3.44 -6.76
N SER A 41 10.37 -3.68 -6.00
CA SER A 41 9.18 -4.40 -6.48
C SER A 41 8.52 -3.73 -7.69
N GLY A 42 8.63 -2.40 -7.85
CA GLY A 42 8.16 -1.70 -9.04
C GLY A 42 9.14 -1.75 -10.23
N SER A 43 10.43 -2.04 -9.98
CA SER A 43 11.49 -2.02 -10.98
C SER A 43 11.88 -3.42 -11.50
N GLN A 44 11.40 -4.50 -10.88
CA GLN A 44 11.77 -5.90 -11.17
C GLN A 44 10.56 -6.73 -11.62
N ASN A 45 9.75 -6.20 -12.53
CA ASN A 45 8.61 -6.91 -13.11
C ASN A 45 8.88 -7.39 -14.54
N ASP A 46 9.99 -8.08 -14.75
CA ASP A 46 10.14 -8.93 -15.95
C ASP A 46 9.68 -10.37 -15.72
N ASN A 47 9.43 -10.86 -14.49
CA ASN A 47 9.26 -12.31 -14.31
C ASN A 47 8.46 -12.86 -13.11
N LYS A 48 7.55 -12.13 -12.43
CA LYS A 48 6.68 -12.76 -11.41
C LYS A 48 5.27 -12.20 -11.36
N ILE A 49 4.36 -12.98 -11.98
CA ILE A 49 2.92 -13.11 -11.70
C ILE A 49 2.18 -11.77 -11.67
N GLU A 50 1.40 -11.53 -12.72
CA GLU A 50 0.36 -10.51 -12.81
C GLU A 50 -0.66 -10.65 -11.66
N ASP A 51 -0.30 -10.22 -10.46
CA ASP A 51 -1.26 -9.83 -9.46
C ASP A 51 -1.97 -8.60 -10.04
N LYS A 52 -3.19 -8.77 -10.57
CA LYS A 52 -4.08 -7.70 -11.10
C LYS A 52 -4.35 -6.53 -10.12
N TYR A 53 -3.74 -6.58 -8.94
CA TYR A 53 -3.91 -5.67 -7.81
C TYR A 53 -2.55 -5.26 -7.19
N GLY A 54 -1.44 -5.49 -7.89
CA GLY A 54 -0.08 -5.22 -7.40
C GLY A 54 0.17 -3.75 -7.03
N ASP A 55 -0.50 -2.82 -7.72
CA ASP A 55 -0.39 -1.38 -7.49
C ASP A 55 -1.37 -0.84 -6.43
N ILE A 56 -2.17 -1.69 -5.81
CA ILE A 56 -3.19 -1.26 -4.85
C ILE A 56 -2.62 -1.23 -3.43
N ASP A 57 -2.91 -0.15 -2.69
CA ASP A 57 -2.49 0.00 -1.29
C ASP A 57 -2.83 -1.26 -0.46
N PRO A 58 -1.91 -1.78 0.37
CA PRO A 58 -2.12 -3.00 1.15
C PRO A 58 -3.37 -2.99 2.03
N LYS A 59 -3.83 -1.81 2.48
CA LYS A 59 -5.08 -1.67 3.24
C LYS A 59 -6.29 -1.92 2.34
N VAL A 60 -6.27 -1.42 1.11
CA VAL A 60 -7.34 -1.60 0.13
C VAL A 60 -7.36 -3.06 -0.36
N ARG A 61 -6.19 -3.68 -0.59
CA ARG A 61 -6.09 -5.11 -0.95
C ARG A 61 -6.77 -6.04 0.05
N LYS A 62 -6.72 -5.72 1.35
CA LYS A 62 -7.41 -6.49 2.41
C LYS A 62 -8.94 -6.37 2.39
N ILE A 63 -9.48 -5.37 1.69
CA ILE A 63 -10.92 -5.10 1.59
C ILE A 63 -11.50 -5.74 0.32
N ILE A 64 -10.69 -5.85 -0.75
CA ILE A 64 -11.07 -6.50 -2.00
C ILE A 64 -11.49 -7.96 -1.72
N GLY A 65 -12.67 -8.36 -2.21
CA GLY A 65 -13.22 -9.71 -2.06
C GLY A 65 -13.91 -9.99 -0.72
N ARG A 66 -13.87 -9.06 0.25
CA ARG A 66 -14.67 -9.18 1.49
C ARG A 66 -16.15 -8.85 1.27
N ILE A 67 -16.44 -8.10 0.22
CA ILE A 67 -17.80 -7.76 -0.20
C ILE A 67 -18.16 -8.71 -1.34
N THR A 68 -19.11 -9.60 -1.08
CA THR A 68 -19.72 -10.46 -2.09
C THR A 68 -20.92 -9.72 -2.68
N LEU A 69 -20.87 -9.43 -3.97
CA LEU A 69 -22.00 -8.86 -4.70
C LEU A 69 -22.90 -10.01 -5.20
N PRO A 70 -24.23 -9.83 -5.26
CA PRO A 70 -25.12 -10.74 -5.96
C PRO A 70 -24.69 -10.94 -7.41
N ASP A 71 -24.96 -12.12 -7.99
CA ASP A 71 -24.60 -12.42 -9.38
C ASP A 71 -25.32 -11.50 -10.39
N ASP A 72 -26.47 -10.95 -10.01
CA ASP A 72 -27.28 -10.01 -10.81
C ASP A 72 -27.08 -8.54 -10.40
N PHE A 73 -25.93 -8.21 -9.83
CA PHE A 73 -25.64 -6.86 -9.36
C PHE A 73 -25.25 -5.92 -10.51
N ASP A 74 -26.18 -5.05 -10.90
CA ASP A 74 -25.93 -3.99 -11.87
C ASP A 74 -25.25 -2.78 -11.21
N ILE A 75 -23.93 -2.70 -11.38
CA ILE A 75 -23.09 -1.62 -10.86
C ILE A 75 -23.52 -0.26 -11.41
N GLU A 76 -23.93 -0.19 -12.69
CA GLU A 76 -24.25 1.07 -13.34
C GLU A 76 -25.55 1.65 -12.79
N LYS A 77 -26.56 0.79 -12.61
CA LYS A 77 -27.86 1.18 -12.04
C LYS A 77 -27.73 1.72 -10.62
N VAL A 78 -27.01 1.01 -9.74
CA VAL A 78 -26.78 1.44 -8.35
C VAL A 78 -26.00 2.75 -8.30
N ARG A 79 -25.04 2.93 -9.20
CA ARG A 79 -24.27 4.17 -9.30
C ARG A 79 -25.19 5.34 -9.70
N GLU A 80 -26.05 5.14 -10.70
CA GLU A 80 -26.99 6.16 -11.16
C GLU A 80 -28.01 6.54 -10.06
N GLU A 81 -28.58 5.56 -9.36
CA GLU A 81 -29.47 5.78 -8.22
C GLU A 81 -28.77 6.59 -7.11
N HIS A 82 -27.52 6.26 -6.77
CA HIS A 82 -26.75 7.00 -5.78
C HIS A 82 -26.51 8.46 -6.19
N TYR A 83 -26.18 8.71 -7.45
CA TYR A 83 -25.98 10.07 -7.95
C TYR A 83 -27.29 10.87 -7.99
N LYS A 84 -28.41 10.24 -8.32
CA LYS A 84 -29.75 10.86 -8.23
C LYS A 84 -30.12 11.22 -6.80
N GLU A 85 -29.92 10.31 -5.85
CA GLU A 85 -30.22 10.56 -4.43
C GLU A 85 -29.32 11.65 -3.84
N LYS A 86 -28.04 11.65 -4.18
CA LYS A 86 -27.06 12.58 -3.62
C LYS A 86 -27.10 13.97 -4.23
N TYR A 87 -27.36 14.08 -5.53
CA TYR A 87 -27.29 15.34 -6.28
C TYR A 87 -28.64 15.81 -6.87
N GLY A 88 -29.69 14.99 -6.78
CA GLY A 88 -31.06 15.40 -7.11
C GLY A 88 -31.35 15.56 -8.60
N PHE A 89 -30.69 14.80 -9.48
CA PHE A 89 -31.01 14.76 -10.92
C PHE A 89 -32.25 13.91 -11.22
#